data_AF-A0A7Y2U7M0-F1
#
_entry.id   AF-A0A7Y2U7M0-F1
#
_cell.length_a   1.000
_cell.length_b   1.000
_cell.length_c   1.000
_cell.angle_alpha   90.00
_cell.angle_beta   90.00
_cell.angle_gamma   90.00
#
_symmetry.space_group_name_H-M   'P 1'
#
loop_
_entity.id
_entity.type
_entity.pdbx_description
1 polymer ?
#
loop_
_entity_poly.entity_id
_entity_poly.type
_entity_poly.pdbx_seq_one_letter_code
_entity_poly.pdbx_strand_id
1 'polypeptide(L)'
;MHQQPLVAARWLFLADKIEKDAGLLEIPLQNISNWRNSGRLGDTRPLDDWEKMIRAARQRPRGLKDLLVYMRDNSEESRALKSCSPFAGVLTREERDQFTCAWTH
;
A
#
# COMPACT_ATOMS: atom_id res chain seq x y z
N MET A 1 -12.22 -18.10 -12.03
CA MET A 1 -11.74 -17.35 -10.85
C MET A 1 -10.30 -16.90 -11.14
N HIS A 2 -10.13 -15.72 -11.74
CA HIS A 2 -8.79 -15.21 -12.10
C HIS A 2 -8.12 -14.62 -10.85
N GLN A 3 -7.48 -15.47 -10.05
CA GLN A 3 -6.52 -14.98 -9.05
C GLN A 3 -5.35 -14.37 -9.83
N GLN A 4 -5.19 -13.05 -9.78
CA GLN A 4 -4.01 -12.37 -10.32
C GLN A 4 -2.84 -12.60 -9.34
N PRO A 5 -1.91 -13.53 -9.62
CA PRO A 5 -0.85 -13.89 -8.66
C PRO A 5 0.14 -12.73 -8.41
N LEU A 6 0.23 -11.78 -9.36
CA LEU A 6 1.16 -10.67 -9.34
C LEU A 6 0.78 -9.55 -8.36
N VAL A 7 -0.52 -9.35 -8.09
CA VAL A 7 -0.97 -8.34 -7.12
C VAL A 7 -0.56 -8.77 -5.71
N ALA A 8 -0.75 -10.04 -5.37
CA ALA A 8 -0.30 -10.60 -4.10
C ALA A 8 1.23 -10.53 -3.94
N ALA A 9 1.98 -10.83 -5.00
CA ALA A 9 3.45 -10.72 -5.00
C ALA A 9 3.94 -9.29 -4.75
N ARG A 10 3.29 -8.29 -5.37
CA ARG A 10 3.58 -6.87 -5.15
C ARG A 10 3.40 -6.48 -3.68
N TRP A 11 2.31 -6.92 -3.07
CA TRP A 11 2.01 -6.63 -1.66
C TRP A 11 2.97 -7.30 -0.69
N LEU A 12 3.37 -8.54 -0.98
CA LEU A 12 4.39 -9.26 -0.20
C LEU A 12 5.74 -8.56 -0.26
N PHE A 13 6.16 -8.13 -1.45
CA PHE A 13 7.40 -7.38 -1.63
C PHE A 13 7.37 -6.03 -0.92
N LEU A 14 6.26 -5.29 -1.03
CA LEU A 14 6.10 -4.01 -0.33
C LEU A 14 6.16 -4.19 1.19
N ALA A 15 5.54 -5.26 1.71
CA ALA A 15 5.57 -5.61 3.12
C ALA A 15 7.00 -5.90 3.59
N ASP A 16 7.78 -6.72 2.87
CA ASP A 16 9.18 -6.99 3.19
C ASP A 16 10.05 -5.72 3.16
N LYS A 17 9.82 -4.85 2.17
CA LYS A 17 10.53 -3.58 2.03
C LYS A 17 10.24 -2.63 3.19
N ILE A 18 8.97 -2.52 3.61
CA ILE A 18 8.53 -1.69 4.75
C ILE A 18 9.01 -2.28 6.08
N GLU A 19 9.09 -3.61 6.20
CA GLU A 19 9.64 -4.28 7.37
C GLU A 19 11.13 -3.96 7.56
N LYS A 20 11.89 -3.88 6.46
CA LYS A 20 13.30 -3.49 6.46
C LYS A 20 13.52 -1.99 6.62
N ASP A 21 12.66 -1.18 6.00
CA ASP A 21 12.73 0.29 6.02
C ASP A 21 11.35 0.90 6.26
N ALA A 22 11.06 1.19 7.53
CA ALA A 22 9.82 1.83 7.94
C ALA A 22 9.73 3.32 7.52
N GLY A 23 10.82 3.92 7.04
CA GLY A 23 10.85 5.29 6.51
C GLY A 23 10.08 5.42 5.19
N LEU A 24 9.93 4.33 4.44
CA LEU A 24 9.14 4.28 3.21
C LEU A 24 7.65 4.59 3.43
N LEU A 25 7.16 4.47 4.66
CA LEU A 25 5.81 4.85 5.07
C LEU A 25 5.56 6.37 5.02
N GLU A 26 6.61 7.20 4.90
CA GLU A 26 6.45 8.64 4.74
C GLU A 26 5.91 9.03 3.36
N ILE A 27 6.23 8.26 2.32
CA ILE A 27 5.77 8.48 0.96
C ILE A 27 4.24 8.39 0.84
N PRO A 28 3.56 7.31 1.29
CA PRO A 28 2.10 7.23 1.21
C PRO A 28 1.43 8.28 2.11
N LEU A 29 2.02 8.65 3.25
CA LEU A 29 1.51 9.75 4.08
C LEU A 29 1.55 11.10 3.35
N GLN A 30 2.65 11.40 2.66
CA GLN A 30 2.75 12.61 1.84
C GLN A 30 1.75 12.58 0.68
N ASN A 31 1.57 11.43 0.01
CA ASN A 31 0.57 11.29 -1.05
C ASN A 31 -0.85 11.53 -0.53
N ILE A 32 -1.22 10.94 0.60
CA ILE A 32 -2.53 11.15 1.24
C ILE A 32 -2.72 12.64 1.54
N SER A 33 -1.71 13.28 2.13
CA SER A 33 -1.74 14.72 2.44
C SER A 33 -1.91 15.56 1.16
N ASN A 34 -1.16 15.25 0.10
CA ASN A 34 -1.26 15.94 -1.19
C ASN A 34 -2.63 15.77 -1.84
N TRP A 35 -3.20 14.56 -1.81
CA TRP A 35 -4.52 14.30 -2.38
C TRP A 35 -5.64 14.95 -1.58
N ARG A 36 -5.51 14.93 -0.25
CA ARG A 36 -6.42 15.64 0.67
C ARG A 36 -6.38 17.14 0.43
N ASN A 37 -5.19 17.73 0.30
CA ASN A 37 -5.03 19.16 0.00
C ASN A 37 -5.47 19.53 -1.42
N SER A 38 -5.33 18.61 -2.38
CA SER A 38 -5.76 18.84 -3.77
C SER A 38 -7.28 18.84 -3.94
N GLY A 39 -8.05 18.39 -2.94
CA GLY A 39 -9.52 18.35 -2.99
C GLY A 39 -10.12 17.50 -4.12
N ARG A 40 -9.29 16.68 -4.79
CA ARG A 40 -9.67 15.88 -5.97
C ARG A 40 -10.41 14.59 -5.63
N LEU A 41 -10.43 14.20 -4.35
CA LEU A 41 -11.07 12.97 -3.89
C LEU A 41 -12.35 13.32 -3.13
N GLY A 42 -13.49 12.89 -3.69
CA GLY A 42 -14.80 13.05 -3.05
C GLY A 42 -14.99 12.14 -1.83
N ASP A 43 -14.28 11.00 -1.78
CA ASP A 43 -14.32 10.08 -0.64
C ASP A 43 -12.92 9.97 0.00
N THR A 44 -12.77 10.53 1.19
CA THR A 44 -11.52 10.54 1.96
C THR A 44 -11.46 9.45 3.03
N ARG A 45 -12.56 8.69 3.23
CA ARG A 45 -12.64 7.63 4.25
C ARG A 45 -11.53 6.57 4.08
N PRO A 46 -11.32 5.96 2.89
CA PRO A 46 -10.26 4.96 2.75
C PRO A 46 -8.86 5.55 2.93
N LEU A 47 -8.66 6.84 2.64
CA LEU A 47 -7.38 7.51 2.86
C LEU A 47 -7.10 7.73 4.35
N ASP A 48 -8.13 8.06 5.13
CA ASP A 48 -8.03 8.27 6.57
C ASP A 48 -7.73 6.95 7.29
N ASP A 49 -8.38 5.84 6.89
CA ASP A 49 -8.07 4.50 7.38
C ASP A 49 -6.61 4.10 7.06
N TRP A 50 -6.16 4.36 5.83
CA TRP A 50 -4.76 4.16 5.47
C TRP A 50 -3.81 5.02 6.30
N GLU A 51 -4.09 6.31 6.47
CA GLU A 51 -3.27 7.22 7.26
C GLU A 51 -3.14 6.73 8.71
N LYS A 52 -4.26 6.33 9.32
CA LYS A 52 -4.30 5.78 10.69
C LYS A 52 -3.44 4.52 10.82
N MET A 53 -3.59 3.56 9.91
CA MET A 53 -2.80 2.32 9.91
C MET A 53 -1.31 2.61 9.75
N ILE A 54 -0.94 3.49 8.80
CA ILE A 54 0.45 3.84 8.53
C ILE A 54 1.08 4.60 9.70
N ARG A 55 0.36 5.56 10.30
CA ARG A 55 0.83 6.27 11.49
C ARG A 55 1.02 5.32 12.67
N ALA A 56 0.09 4.40 12.89
CA ALA A 56 0.21 3.38 13.93
C ALA A 56 1.42 2.47 13.69
N ALA A 57 1.68 2.09 12.43
CA ALA A 57 2.84 1.30 12.05
C ALA A 57 4.18 2.00 12.29
N ARG A 58 4.23 3.31 12.05
CA ARG A 58 5.42 4.13 12.29
C ARG A 58 5.68 4.39 13.77
N GLN A 59 4.62 4.54 14.58
CA GLN A 59 4.75 4.83 16.02
C GLN A 59 5.00 3.57 16.86
N ARG A 60 4.49 2.40 16.42
CA ARG A 60 4.56 1.17 17.21
C ARG A 60 4.95 -0.03 16.34
N PRO A 61 5.91 -0.86 16.80
CA PRO A 61 6.28 -2.09 16.09
C PRO A 61 5.11 -3.09 15.99
N ARG A 62 4.14 -3.04 16.90
CA ARG A 62 2.90 -3.83 16.80
C ARG A 62 2.02 -3.36 15.62
N GLY A 63 1.89 -2.04 15.42
CA GLY A 63 1.16 -1.49 14.28
C GLY A 63 1.81 -1.86 12.95
N LEU A 64 3.14 -1.98 12.93
CA LEU A 64 3.87 -2.43 11.74
C LEU A 64 3.47 -3.87 11.41
N LYS A 65 3.46 -4.76 12.41
CA LYS A 65 3.01 -6.15 12.22
C LYS A 65 1.56 -6.23 11.72
N ASP A 66 0.65 -5.48 12.30
CA ASP A 66 -0.74 -5.41 11.84
C ASP A 66 -0.84 -4.93 10.38
N LEU A 67 -0.10 -3.89 10.01
CA LEU A 67 -0.01 -3.41 8.63
C LEU A 67 0.54 -4.50 7.69
N LEU A 68 1.61 -5.19 8.08
CA LEU A 68 2.21 -6.27 7.29
C LEU A 68 1.23 -7.43 7.11
N VAL A 69 0.51 -7.82 8.17
CA VAL A 69 -0.55 -8.84 8.08
C VAL A 69 -1.63 -8.40 7.10
N TYR A 70 -2.10 -7.16 7.19
CA TYR A 70 -3.11 -6.60 6.29
C TYR A 70 -2.62 -6.53 4.83
N MET A 71 -1.36 -6.18 4.61
CA MET A 71 -0.74 -6.17 3.28
C MET A 71 -0.64 -7.60 2.71
N ARG A 72 -0.32 -8.59 3.55
CA ARG A 72 -0.25 -10.01 3.16
C ARG A 72 -1.63 -10.64 2.96
N ASP A 73 -2.66 -10.10 3.62
CA ASP A 73 -4.04 -10.58 3.53
C ASP A 73 -4.64 -10.30 2.15
N ASN A 74 -5.21 -11.33 1.50
CA ASN A 74 -5.81 -11.22 0.16
C ASN A 74 -7.35 -11.32 0.19
N SER A 75 -7.97 -11.02 1.32
CA SER A 75 -9.42 -11.07 1.48
C SER A 75 -10.13 -10.03 0.61
N GLU A 76 -11.40 -10.29 0.29
CA GLU A 76 -12.19 -9.43 -0.61
C GLU A 76 -12.38 -8.01 -0.06
N GLU A 77 -12.53 -7.86 1.26
CA GLU A 77 -12.56 -6.55 1.93
C GLU A 77 -11.22 -5.79 1.76
N SER A 78 -10.10 -6.50 1.91
CA SER A 78 -8.76 -5.96 1.70
C SER A 78 -8.54 -5.54 0.24
N ARG A 79 -9.19 -6.18 -0.74
CA ARG A 79 -9.09 -5.78 -2.16
C ARG A 79 -9.69 -4.41 -2.44
N ALA A 80 -10.82 -4.06 -1.82
CA ALA A 80 -11.45 -2.76 -2.03
C ALA A 80 -10.55 -1.62 -1.53
N LEU A 81 -10.01 -1.76 -0.32
CA LEU A 81 -9.05 -0.80 0.25
C LEU A 81 -7.72 -0.78 -0.52
N LYS A 82 -7.25 -1.94 -1.01
CA LYS A 82 -6.06 -2.06 -1.86
C LYS A 82 -6.25 -1.44 -3.24
N SER A 83 -7.47 -1.37 -3.76
CA SER A 83 -7.76 -0.64 -5.00
C SER A 83 -7.55 0.87 -4.83
N CYS A 84 -7.69 1.39 -3.60
CA CYS A 84 -7.46 2.79 -3.24
C CYS A 84 -6.15 2.97 -2.44
N SER A 85 -5.07 2.38 -2.92
CA SER A 85 -3.77 2.37 -2.22
C SER A 85 -2.94 3.63 -2.49
N PRO A 86 -2.62 4.45 -1.48
CA PRO A 86 -1.71 5.60 -1.64
C PRO A 86 -0.23 5.20 -1.80
N PHE A 87 0.05 3.89 -1.85
CA PHE A 87 1.38 3.30 -2.07
C PHE A 87 1.85 3.35 -3.52
N ALA A 88 1.08 3.96 -4.44
CA ALA A 88 1.49 4.12 -5.84
C ALA A 88 2.83 4.85 -6.01
N GLY A 89 3.23 5.67 -5.03
CA GLY A 89 4.54 6.35 -4.99
C GLY A 89 5.65 5.58 -4.26
N VAL A 90 5.34 4.50 -3.52
CA VAL A 90 6.35 3.71 -2.79
C VAL A 90 7.13 2.80 -3.73
N LEU A 91 6.46 2.28 -4.76
CA LEU A 91 7.10 1.54 -5.83
C LEU A 91 7.56 2.52 -6.90
N THR A 92 8.87 2.52 -7.15
CA THR A 92 9.44 3.21 -8.31
C THR A 92 8.84 2.67 -9.60
N ARG A 93 8.94 3.43 -10.69
CA ARG A 93 8.48 2.99 -12.01
C ARG A 93 9.11 1.64 -12.39
N GLU A 94 10.39 1.43 -12.06
CA GLU A 94 11.16 0.22 -12.33
C GLU A 94 10.68 -1.00 -11.52
N GLU A 95 10.37 -0.82 -10.23
CA GLU A 95 9.80 -1.90 -9.41
C GLU A 95 8.38 -2.26 -9.87
N ARG A 96 7.58 -1.25 -10.23
CA ARG A 96 6.26 -1.48 -10.83
C ARG A 96 6.37 -2.24 -12.15
N ASP A 97 7.38 -1.90 -12.95
CA ASP A 97 7.68 -2.57 -14.22
C ASP A 97 8.04 -4.04 -14.00
N GLN A 98 8.82 -4.41 -12.97
CA GLN A 98 9.05 -5.82 -12.63
C GLN A 98 7.76 -6.64 -12.39
N PHE A 99 6.73 -6.02 -11.79
CA PHE A 99 5.42 -6.67 -11.62
C PHE A 99 4.52 -6.57 -12.86
N THR A 100 4.81 -5.65 -13.78
CA THR A 100 4.01 -5.41 -15.01
C THR A 100 4.58 -6.18 -16.21
N CYS A 101 5.90 -6.29 -16.34
CA CYS A 101 6.61 -7.07 -17.37
C CYS A 101 6.39 -8.58 -17.21
N ALA A 102 6.04 -9.07 -16.03
CA ALA A 102 5.57 -10.45 -15.83
C ALA A 102 4.24 -10.78 -16.58
N TRP A 103 3.69 -9.82 -17.32
CA TRP A 103 2.47 -9.95 -18.14
C TRP A 103 2.76 -10.07 -19.66
N THR A 104 4.03 -10.06 -20.10
CA THR A 104 4.39 -10.06 -21.55
C THR A 104 5.17 -11.29 -22.02
N HIS A 105 4.92 -12.48 -21.49
CA HIS A 105 5.34 -13.70 -22.20
C HIS A 105 4.44 -14.90 -21.93
#